data_AF-A0A937R8R1-F1
#
_entry.id   AF-A0A937R8R1-F1
#
_cell.length_a   1.000
_cell.length_b   1.000
_cell.length_c   1.000
_cell.angle_alpha   90.00
_cell.angle_beta   90.00
_cell.angle_gamma   90.00
#
_symmetry.space_group_name_H-M   'P 1'
#
loop_
_entity.id
_entity.type
_entity.pdbx_description
1 polymer ?
#
loop_
_entity_poly.entity_id
_entity_poly.type
_entity_poly.pdbx_seq_one_letter_code
_entity_poly.pdbx_strand_id
1 'polypeptide(L)' 'ICHLGNLAYWLKRPLKWDPDREVFLGDDEANRWLDRPKRAPWRL' A
#
# COMPACT_ATOMS: atom_id res chain seq x y z
N ILE A 1 0.91 -7.64 -9.59
CA ILE A 1 0.21 -8.58 -8.67
C ILE A 1 1.01 -8.89 -7.39
N CYS A 2 2.35 -8.80 -7.36
CA CYS A 2 3.11 -9.20 -6.15
C CYS A 2 3.08 -8.20 -4.98
N HIS A 3 2.91 -6.89 -5.21
CA HIS A 3 3.06 -5.90 -4.12
C HIS A 3 1.94 -5.97 -3.09
N LEU A 4 0.67 -6.09 -3.51
CA LEU A 4 -0.47 -6.21 -2.58
C LEU A 4 -0.43 -7.52 -1.77
N GLY A 5 -0.04 -8.63 -2.41
CA GLY A 5 0.13 -9.91 -1.74
C GLY A 5 1.26 -9.89 -0.70
N ASN A 6 2.37 -9.21 -1.01
CA ASN A 6 3.46 -9.02 -0.05
C ASN A 6 3.01 -8.17 1.15
N LEU A 7 2.18 -7.14 0.93
CA LEU A 7 1.64 -6.34 2.03
C LEU A 7 0.74 -7.16 2.96
N ALA A 8 -0.13 -7.99 2.40
CA ALA A 8 -0.95 -8.92 3.19
C ALA A 8 -0.08 -9.94 3.96
N TYR A 9 1.00 -10.42 3.35
CA TYR A 9 1.97 -11.31 4.00
C TYR A 9 2.73 -10.61 5.14
N TRP A 10 3.14 -9.36 4.96
CA TRP A 10 3.93 -8.61 5.95
C TRP A 10 3.07 -8.17 7.14
N LEU A 11 1.84 -7.72 6.85
CA LEU A 11 0.86 -7.33 7.86
C LEU A 11 0.16 -8.52 8.52
N LYS A 12 0.38 -9.74 8.00
CA LYS A 12 -0.19 -11.02 8.49
C LYS A 12 -1.71 -10.97 8.74
N ARG A 13 -2.43 -10.20 7.92
CA ARG A 13 -3.88 -10.00 8.03
C ARG A 13 -4.52 -9.84 6.66
N PRO A 14 -5.81 -10.18 6.52
CA PRO A 14 -6.53 -9.93 5.28
C PRO A 14 -6.70 -8.42 5.07
N LEU A 15 -6.28 -7.93 3.92
CA LEU A 15 -6.43 -6.52 3.52
C LEU A 15 -7.55 -6.41 2.48
N LYS A 16 -8.42 -5.40 2.64
CA LYS A 16 -9.45 -5.08 1.64
C LYS A 16 -8.94 -3.99 0.71
N TRP A 17 -8.68 -4.36 -0.53
CA TRP A 17 -8.21 -3.45 -1.58
C TRP A 17 -9.40 -2.90 -2.38
N ASP A 18 -9.45 -1.58 -2.53
CA ASP A 18 -10.35 -0.87 -3.43
C ASP A 18 -9.60 -0.58 -4.75
N PRO A 19 -9.96 -1.25 -5.87
CA PRO A 19 -9.28 -1.07 -7.15
C PRO A 19 -9.60 0.26 -7.83
N ASP A 20 -10.72 0.91 -7.50
CA ASP A 20 -11.13 2.17 -8.12
C ASP A 20 -10.38 3.35 -7.49
N ARG A 21 -10.14 3.28 -6.19
CA ARG A 21 -9.44 4.32 -5.42
C ARG A 21 -7.98 4.00 -5.15
N GLU A 22 -7.54 2.79 -5.49
CA GLU A 22 -6.21 2.25 -5.20
C GLU A 22 -5.79 2.40 -3.73
N VAL A 23 -6.71 2.10 -2.80
CA VAL A 23 -6.48 2.20 -1.34
C VAL A 23 -6.94 0.97 -0.59
N PHE A 24 -6.38 0.76 0.59
CA PHE A 24 -6.88 -0.20 1.57
C PHE A 24 -8.00 0.42 2.41
N LEU A 25 -9.18 -0.22 2.37
CA LEU A 25 -10.37 0.25 3.06
C LEU A 25 -10.22 0.08 4.58
N GLY A 26 -10.19 1.20 5.30
CA GLY A 26 -10.08 1.22 6.76
C GLY A 26 -8.69 0.84 7.29
N ASP A 27 -7.66 0.86 6.44
CA ASP A 27 -6.33 0.38 6.80
C ASP A 27 -5.22 1.41 6.49
N ASP A 28 -5.10 2.41 7.38
CA ASP A 28 -4.11 3.50 7.26
C ASP A 28 -2.67 2.99 7.30
N GLU A 29 -2.40 1.93 8.06
CA GLU A 29 -1.09 1.32 8.10
C GLU A 29 -0.72 0.77 6.72
N ALA A 30 -1.60 0.01 6.08
CA ALA A 30 -1.37 -0.54 4.74
C ALA A 30 -1.29 0.56 3.68
N ASN A 31 -2.08 1.63 3.82
CA ASN A 31 -2.03 2.79 2.93
C ASN A 31 -0.67 3.53 2.99
N ARG A 32 0.01 3.55 4.15
CA ARG A 32 1.37 4.11 4.24
C ARG A 32 2.41 3.33 3.45
N TRP A 33 2.18 2.06 3.16
CA TRP A 33 3.09 1.28 2.33
C TRP A 33 2.92 1.55 0.83
N LEU A 34 1.80 2.17 0.42
CA LEU A 34 1.54 2.55 -0.96
C LEU A 34 2.41 3.74 -1.39
N ASP A 35 2.70 4.65 -0.45
CA ASP A 35 3.57 5.79 -0.70
C ASP A 35 4.92 5.61 0.01
N ARG A 36 6.01 5.84 -0.71
CA ARG A 36 7.36 5.84 -0.14
C ARG A 36 7.95 7.21 -0.37
N PRO A 37 8.57 7.83 0.65
CA PRO A 37 9.27 9.10 0.45
C PRO A 37 10.28 8.96 -0.69
N LYS A 38 10.06 9.71 -1.77
CA LYS A 38 10.93 9.69 -2.95
C LYS A 38 12.26 10.34 -2.60
N ARG A 39 13.36 9.76 -3.09
CA ARG A 39 14.70 10.32 -2.88
C ARG A 39 14.86 11.58 -3.73
N ALA A 40 15.25 12.69 -3.11
CA ALA A 40 15.61 13.92 -3.81
C ALA A 40 16.75 13.66 -4.83
N PRO A 41 16.79 14.37 -5.98
CA PRO A 41 15.93 15.50 -6.37
C PRO A 41 14.62 15.13 -7.09
N TRP A 42 14.32 13.84 -7.25
CA TRP A 42 13.20 13.38 -8.08
C TRP A 42 11.86 13.52 -7.34
N ARG A 43 11.07 14.52 -7.73
CA ARG A 43 9.66 14.69 -7.36
C ARG A 43 8.81 14.32 -8.58
N LEU A 44 7.63 13.72 -8.34
CA LEU A 44 6.67 13.43 -9.42
C LEU A 44 5.99 14.72 -9.86
#